data_AF-A0A959JLX2-F1
#
_entry.id   AF-A0A959JLX2-F1
#
_cell.length_a   1.000
_cell.length_b   1.000
_cell.length_c   1.000
_cell.angle_alpha   90.00
_cell.angle_beta   90.00
_cell.angle_gamma   90.00
#
_symmetry.space_group_name_H-M   'P 1'
#
loop_
_entity.id
_entity.type
_entity.pdbx_description
1 polymer ?
#
loop_
_entity_poly.entity_id
_entity_poly.type
_entity_poly.pdbx_seq_one_letter_code
_entity_poly.pdbx_strand_id
1 'polypeptide(L)'
;QVTKMAYGMVTVYGMNSEVGNVSFYAMSQDQFNKPYSNETARMIDDEVRKLIEVQYERAQALLIEKRHELNLLAETLLEKEVLLKSDVERLIGNRPVPIDELAIPNKTIV
;
A
#
# COMPACT_ATOMS: atom_id res chain seq x y z
N GLN A 1 6.47 -6.60 5.13
CA GLN A 1 5.77 -5.36 5.56
C GLN A 1 4.37 -5.28 4.96
N VAL A 2 4.21 -5.49 3.65
CA VAL A 2 2.91 -5.41 2.94
C VAL A 2 1.82 -6.29 3.56
N THR A 3 2.11 -7.56 3.87
CA THR A 3 1.13 -8.48 4.46
C THR A 3 0.59 -7.97 5.80
N LYS A 4 1.46 -7.50 6.70
CA LYS A 4 1.04 -6.95 8.01
C LYS A 4 0.13 -5.72 7.85
N MET A 5 0.43 -4.86 6.89
CA MET A 5 -0.38 -3.69 6.57
C MET A 5 -1.73 -4.08 5.98
N ALA A 6 -1.76 -5.08 5.09
CA ALA A 6 -3.01 -5.62 4.53
C ALA A 6 -3.91 -6.24 5.60
N TYR A 7 -3.35 -7.04 6.52
CA TYR A 7 -4.10 -7.53 7.68
C TYR A 7 -4.62 -6.37 8.55
N GLY A 8 -3.83 -5.30 8.73
CA GLY A 8 -4.29 -4.08 9.41
C GLY A 8 -5.50 -3.45 8.72
N MET A 9 -5.44 -3.26 7.41
CA MET A 9 -6.54 -2.70 6.59
C MET A 9 -7.83 -3.51 6.73
N VAL A 10 -7.73 -4.83 6.66
CA VAL A 10 -8.90 -5.71 6.69
C VAL A 10 -9.44 -5.91 8.11
N THR A 11 -8.58 -6.15 9.10
CA THR A 11 -9.01 -6.59 10.44
C THR A 11 -9.11 -5.48 11.47
N VAL A 12 -8.30 -4.42 11.34
CA VAL A 12 -8.24 -3.31 12.31
C VAL A 12 -9.10 -2.16 11.83
N TYR A 13 -8.95 -1.77 10.56
CA TYR A 13 -9.62 -0.61 9.99
C TYR A 13 -10.96 -0.93 9.32
N GLY A 14 -11.30 -2.22 9.12
CA GLY A 14 -12.53 -2.63 8.45
C GLY A 14 -12.64 -2.10 7.02
N MET A 15 -11.51 -1.90 6.34
CA MET A 15 -11.45 -1.36 4.98
C MET A 15 -11.64 -2.46 3.93
N ASN A 16 -12.59 -3.37 4.15
CA ASN A 16 -12.95 -4.42 3.21
C ASN A 16 -14.47 -4.62 3.19
N SER A 17 -15.06 -4.68 2.01
CA SER A 17 -16.51 -4.81 1.80
C SER A 17 -17.08 -6.17 2.21
N GLU A 18 -16.30 -7.24 2.09
CA GLU A 18 -16.72 -8.62 2.39
C GLU A 18 -16.66 -8.92 3.90
N VAL A 19 -15.62 -8.43 4.57
CA VAL A 19 -15.46 -8.56 6.03
C VAL A 19 -16.34 -7.54 6.78
N GLY A 20 -16.68 -6.44 6.11
CA GLY A 20 -17.49 -5.34 6.65
C GLY A 20 -16.71 -4.38 7.54
N ASN A 21 -17.42 -3.38 8.07
CA ASN A 21 -16.85 -2.33 8.92
C ASN A 21 -16.63 -2.79 10.38
N VAL A 22 -16.16 -4.02 10.57
CA VAL A 22 -15.98 -4.62 11.89
C VAL A 22 -14.49 -4.58 12.25
N SER A 23 -14.17 -3.94 13.38
CA SER A 23 -12.80 -3.96 13.93
C SER A 23 -12.66 -5.11 14.91
N PHE A 24 -11.81 -6.07 14.59
CA PHE A 24 -11.47 -7.19 15.48
C PHE A 24 -10.36 -6.83 16.49
N TYR A 25 -9.76 -5.64 16.34
CA TYR A 25 -8.61 -5.20 17.14
C TYR A 25 -8.98 -4.78 18.57
N ALA A 26 -10.20 -4.29 18.78
CA ALA A 26 -10.67 -3.81 20.08
C ALA A 26 -10.90 -4.93 21.13
N MET A 27 -10.85 -6.21 20.74
CA MET A 27 -11.05 -7.36 21.65
C MET A 27 -9.74 -8.03 22.12
N SER A 28 -8.58 -7.57 21.65
CA SER A 28 -7.32 -8.32 21.78
C SER A 28 -6.30 -7.77 22.79
N GLN A 29 -6.66 -6.79 23.62
CA GLN A 29 -5.70 -6.30 24.63
C GLN A 29 -5.40 -7.36 25.71
N ASP A 30 -6.27 -8.37 25.88
CA ASP A 30 -6.13 -9.40 26.93
C ASP A 30 -6.38 -10.86 26.51
N GLN A 31 -6.55 -11.20 25.22
CA GLN A 31 -6.87 -12.60 24.85
C GLN A 31 -6.00 -13.17 23.73
N PHE A 32 -5.31 -14.26 24.07
CA PHE A 32 -4.57 -15.18 23.19
C PHE A 32 -5.44 -15.90 22.14
N ASN A 33 -6.75 -15.65 22.11
CA ASN A 33 -7.69 -16.27 21.17
C ASN A 33 -8.19 -15.25 20.14
N LYS A 34 -8.20 -15.68 18.87
CA LYS A 34 -8.78 -14.91 17.77
C LYS A 34 -10.28 -14.69 18.05
N PRO A 35 -10.79 -13.44 18.03
CA PRO A 35 -12.18 -13.13 18.37
C PRO A 35 -13.18 -13.46 17.24
N TYR A 36 -12.83 -14.37 16.32
CA TYR A 36 -13.61 -14.67 15.13
C TYR A 36 -13.54 -16.17 14.80
N SER A 37 -14.56 -16.67 14.08
CA SER A 37 -14.66 -18.09 13.72
C SER A 37 -13.59 -18.48 12.69
N ASN A 38 -13.34 -19.79 12.55
CA ASN A 38 -12.44 -20.31 11.50
C ASN A 38 -12.90 -19.92 10.09
N GLU A 39 -14.20 -19.78 9.88
CA GLU A 39 -14.79 -19.35 8.61
C GLU A 39 -14.44 -17.88 8.30
N THR A 40 -14.60 -16.99 9.29
CA THR A 40 -14.19 -15.58 9.17
C THR A 40 -12.67 -15.45 8.99
N ALA A 41 -11.88 -16.28 9.68
CA ALA A 41 -10.42 -16.31 9.51
C ALA A 41 -10.03 -16.62 8.06
N ARG A 42 -10.67 -17.63 7.47
CA ARG A 42 -10.44 -18.01 6.07
C ARG A 42 -10.83 -16.90 5.11
N MET A 43 -11.98 -16.27 5.34
CA MET A 43 -12.42 -15.12 4.54
C MET A 43 -11.41 -13.97 4.58
N ILE A 44 -10.91 -13.61 5.77
CA ILE A 44 -9.89 -12.57 5.94
C ILE A 44 -8.63 -12.92 5.14
N ASP A 45 -8.13 -14.16 5.25
CA ASP A 45 -6.92 -14.59 4.55
C ASP A 45 -7.08 -14.53 3.02
N ASP A 46 -8.25 -14.92 2.51
CA ASP A 46 -8.56 -14.86 1.08
C ASP A 46 -8.66 -13.41 0.58
N GLU A 47 -9.29 -12.53 1.36
CA GLU A 47 -9.39 -11.10 1.04
C GLU A 47 -8.03 -10.39 1.10
N VAL A 48 -7.19 -10.71 2.09
CA VAL A 48 -5.82 -10.19 2.17
C VAL A 48 -5.01 -10.63 0.96
N ARG A 49 -5.15 -11.88 0.53
CA ARG A 49 -4.47 -12.38 -0.67
C ARG A 49 -4.90 -11.63 -1.92
N LYS A 50 -6.21 -11.48 -2.15
CA LYS A 50 -6.76 -10.70 -3.27
C LYS A 50 -6.25 -9.27 -3.28
N LEU A 51 -6.26 -8.60 -2.11
CA LEU A 51 -5.76 -7.23 -1.99
C LEU A 51 -4.29 -7.12 -2.40
N ILE A 52 -3.45 -8.03 -1.92
CA ILE A 52 -2.03 -8.03 -2.26
C ILE A 52 -1.82 -8.29 -3.75
N GLU A 53 -2.55 -9.24 -4.32
CA GLU A 53 -2.45 -9.61 -5.74
C GLU A 53 -2.84 -8.44 -6.65
N VAL A 54 -3.98 -7.80 -6.40
CA VAL A 54 -4.43 -6.61 -7.15
C VAL A 54 -3.40 -5.49 -7.11
N GLN A 55 -2.83 -5.22 -5.94
CA GLN A 55 -1.85 -4.15 -5.78
C GLN A 55 -0.50 -4.52 -6.41
N TYR A 56 -0.15 -5.80 -6.42
CA TYR A 56 1.03 -6.31 -7.11
C TYR A 56 0.89 -6.17 -8.62
N GLU A 57 -0.24 -6.59 -9.20
CA GLU A 57 -0.54 -6.41 -10.62
C GLU A 57 -0.55 -4.94 -11.02
N ARG A 58 -1.19 -4.08 -10.22
CA ARG A 58 -1.18 -2.64 -10.43
C ARG A 58 0.23 -2.06 -10.43
N ALA A 59 1.08 -2.47 -9.48
CA ALA A 59 2.46 -2.00 -9.41
C ALA A 59 3.26 -2.46 -10.63
N GLN A 60 3.10 -3.71 -11.07
CA GLN A 60 3.72 -4.21 -12.30
C GLN A 60 3.25 -3.43 -13.53
N ALA A 61 1.95 -3.21 -13.68
CA ALA A 61 1.39 -2.45 -14.79
C ALA A 61 1.97 -1.03 -14.85
N LEU A 62 2.07 -0.35 -13.70
CA LEU A 62 2.67 0.98 -13.60
C LEU A 62 4.15 0.98 -14.01
N LEU A 63 4.93 0.00 -13.56
CA LEU A 63 6.34 -0.13 -13.93
C LEU A 63 6.54 -0.45 -15.41
N ILE A 64 5.63 -1.22 -16.01
CA ILE A 64 5.64 -1.52 -17.44
C ILE A 64 5.27 -0.29 -18.26
N GLU A 65 4.24 0.45 -17.86
CA GLU A 65 3.83 1.72 -18.50
C GLU A 65 4.97 2.74 -18.46
N LYS A 66 5.68 2.84 -17.33
CA LYS A 66 6.80 3.77 -17.12
C LYS A 66 8.18 3.16 -17.38
N ARG A 67 8.24 2.09 -18.18
CA ARG A 67 9.49 1.33 -18.37
C ARG A 67 10.62 2.14 -19.01
N HIS A 68 10.30 3.08 -19.88
CA HIS A 68 11.31 3.97 -20.47
C HIS A 68 11.98 4.86 -19.41
N GLU A 69 11.17 5.52 -18.57
CA GLU A 69 11.64 6.34 -17.44
C GLU A 69 12.43 5.51 -16.43
N LEU A 70 11.99 4.28 -16.15
CA LEU A 70 12.69 3.33 -15.28
C LEU A 70 14.07 2.96 -15.82
N ASN A 71 14.17 2.64 -17.11
CA ASN A 71 15.44 2.28 -17.74
C ASN A 71 16.41 3.48 -17.72
N LEU A 72 15.93 4.68 -18.02
CA LEU A 72 16.74 5.89 -17.99
C LEU A 72 17.31 6.14 -16.58
N LEU A 73 16.50 5.97 -15.53
CA LEU A 73 16.96 6.08 -14.15
C LEU A 73 17.98 4.99 -13.80
N ALA A 74 17.76 3.75 -14.25
CA ALA A 74 18.67 2.64 -14.00
C ALA A 74 20.03 2.85 -14.68
N GLU A 75 20.04 3.30 -15.93
CA GLU A 75 21.28 3.64 -16.67
C GLU A 75 22.02 4.79 -15.97
N THR A 76 21.31 5.84 -15.58
CA THR A 76 21.94 6.96 -14.89
C THR A 76 22.48 6.55 -13.51
N LEU A 77 21.82 5.62 -12.80
CA LEU A 77 22.33 5.07 -11.53
C LEU A 77 23.61 4.24 -11.70
N LEU A 78 23.78 3.59 -12.85
CA LEU A 78 25.02 2.88 -13.16
C LEU A 78 26.18 3.85 -13.41
N GLU A 79 25.91 5.03 -13.98
CA GLU A 79 26.91 6.07 -14.19
C GLU A 79 27.19 6.91 -12.93
N LYS A 80 26.13 7.27 -12.21
CA LYS A 80 26.14 8.00 -10.96
C LYS A 80 25.57 7.12 -9.86
N GLU A 81 26.45 6.56 -9.04
CA GLU A 81 26.11 5.68 -7.90
C GLU A 81 25.05 6.26 -6.95
N VAL A 82 24.85 7.59 -6.97
CA VAL A 82 23.84 8.30 -6.18
C VAL A 82 23.08 9.28 -7.06
N LEU A 83 21.74 9.21 -7.04
CA LEU A 83 20.84 10.20 -7.62
C LEU A 83 20.17 11.04 -6.53
N LEU A 84 20.15 12.36 -6.72
CA LEU A 84 19.40 13.28 -5.87
C LEU A 84 18.02 13.58 -6.48
N LYS A 85 17.11 14.14 -5.68
CA LYS A 85 15.76 14.57 -6.14
C LYS A 85 15.82 15.43 -7.40
N SER A 86 16.76 16.38 -7.45
CA SER A 86 16.98 17.27 -8.60
C SER A 86 17.42 16.53 -9.87
N ASP A 87 18.18 15.43 -9.74
CA ASP A 87 18.57 14.63 -10.88
C ASP A 87 17.38 13.83 -11.44
N VAL A 88 16.53 13.31 -10.56
CA VAL A 88 15.29 12.61 -10.95
C VAL A 88 14.35 13.58 -11.66
N GLU A 89 14.14 14.79 -11.12
CA GLU A 89 13.31 15.83 -11.77
C GLU A 89 13.84 16.23 -13.15
N ARG A 90 15.18 16.25 -13.34
CA ARG A 90 15.79 16.49 -14.65
C ARG A 90 15.56 15.34 -15.63
N LEU A 91 15.56 14.09 -15.16
CA LEU A 91 15.50 12.89 -15.99
C LEU A 91 14.06 12.52 -16.41
N ILE A 92 13.12 12.53 -15.47
CA ILE A 92 11.73 12.09 -15.69
C ILE A 92 10.72 13.24 -15.62
N GLY A 93 11.21 14.47 -15.43
CA GLY A 93 10.39 15.67 -15.34
C GLY A 93 9.84 15.95 -13.94
N ASN A 94 9.07 17.02 -13.83
CA ASN A 94 8.44 17.42 -12.58
C ASN A 94 7.32 16.45 -12.19
N ARG A 95 7.19 16.21 -10.88
CA ARG A 95 6.10 15.40 -10.34
C ARG A 95 4.75 16.02 -10.74
N PRO A 96 3.83 15.23 -11.34
CA PRO A 96 2.55 15.77 -11.82
C PRO A 96 1.59 16.21 -10.71
N VAL A 97 1.79 15.74 -9.47
CA VAL A 97 0.98 16.14 -8.30
C VAL A 97 1.90 16.69 -7.20
N PRO A 98 1.77 17.97 -6.80
CA PRO A 98 2.54 18.55 -5.69
C PRO A 98 2.34 17.76 -4.39
N ILE A 99 3.38 17.68 -3.56
CA ILE A 99 3.33 16.94 -2.29
C ILE A 99 2.30 17.57 -1.34
N ASP A 100 2.11 18.89 -1.40
CA ASP A 100 1.21 19.63 -0.52
C ASP A 100 -0.28 19.32 -0.75
N GLU A 101 -0.67 18.91 -1.96
CA GLU A 101 -2.07 18.57 -2.29
C GLU A 101 -2.44 17.12 -1.93
N LEU A 102 -1.46 16.28 -1.59
CA LEU A 102 -1.66 14.88 -1.16
C LEU A 102 -1.72 14.72 0.36
N ALA A 103 -1.48 15.80 1.12
CA ALA A 103 -1.78 15.82 2.53
C ALA A 103 -3.29 15.67 2.69
N ILE A 104 -3.75 14.46 3.06
CA ILE A 104 -5.13 14.25 3.51
C ILE A 104 -5.36 15.34 4.58
N PRO A 105 -6.29 16.28 4.39
CA PRO A 105 -6.56 17.26 5.41
C PRO A 105 -6.88 16.45 6.65
N ASN A 106 -6.20 16.72 7.77
CA ASN A 106 -6.57 16.19 9.07
C ASN A 106 -8.03 16.58 9.31
N LYS A 107 -8.95 15.75 8.81
CA LYS A 107 -10.37 15.87 9.10
C LYS A 107 -10.45 15.31 10.49
N THR A 108 -10.29 16.20 11.46
CA THR A 108 -10.69 16.01 12.84
C THR A 108 -11.99 15.24 12.81
N ILE A 109 -11.94 13.96 13.18
CA ILE A 109 -13.11 13.19 13.52
C ILE A 109 -13.49 13.72 14.91
N VAL A 110 -14.33 14.77 14.89
CA VAL A 110 -15.16 15.16 16.03
C VAL A 110 -16.42 14.30 16.00
#